data_AF-A0A1J4US30-F1
#
_entry.id   AF-A0A1J4US30-F1
#
_cell.length_a   1.000
_cell.length_b   1.000
_cell.length_c   1.000
_cell.angle_alpha   90.00
_cell.angle_beta   90.00
_cell.angle_gamma   90.00
#
_symmetry.space_group_name_H-M   'P 1'
#
loop_
_entity.id
_entity.type
_entity.pdbx_description
1 polymer ?
#
loop_
_entity_poly.entity_id
_entity_poly.type
_entity_poly.pdbx_seq_one_letter_code
_entity_poly.pdbx_strand_id
1 'polypeptide(L)'
;MQLAFGEARKLLNRYGLKTVRSSLCADRLGVLDASNRLRPPFVLKVVGGDVLHKTEKSLIFLNLESREDLEIALRKLSKRAKGLKFDGFLLQEQLKGVELILGGSRDPVFGPVVAFGSGGVLTELYKDISLRVAPFSKKDALEMIAETKASAFFTGEGFRGRKASRDRVASALVSLSKLMAERGEVSEVDLNPVIATQEAATIVDARVICHG
;
A
#
# COMPACT_ATOMS: atom_id res chain seq x y z
N MET A 1 -10.90 11.01 -11.36
CA MET A 1 -11.43 9.64 -11.30
C MET A 1 -10.46 8.74 -10.55
N GLN A 2 -10.92 7.95 -9.58
CA GLN A 2 -10.07 6.94 -8.91
C GLN A 2 -10.04 5.65 -9.74
N LEU A 3 -8.86 5.06 -9.91
CA LEU A 3 -8.70 3.79 -10.61
C LEU A 3 -9.24 2.62 -9.78
N ALA A 4 -9.83 1.63 -10.45
CA ALA A 4 -10.23 0.39 -9.80
C ALA A 4 -8.99 -0.40 -9.35
N PHE A 5 -9.14 -1.26 -8.34
CA PHE A 5 -8.03 -2.05 -7.76
C PHE A 5 -7.14 -2.74 -8.81
N GLY A 6 -7.77 -3.42 -9.78
CA GLY A 6 -7.05 -4.13 -10.83
C GLY A 6 -6.25 -3.21 -11.76
N GLU A 7 -6.77 -2.02 -12.04
CA GLU A 7 -6.13 -1.03 -12.91
C GLU A 7 -4.96 -0.35 -12.20
N ALA A 8 -5.16 0.08 -10.94
CA ALA A 8 -4.11 0.62 -10.10
C ALA A 8 -2.96 -0.38 -9.96
N ARG A 9 -3.25 -1.65 -9.66
CA ARG A 9 -2.24 -2.71 -9.56
C ARG A 9 -1.49 -2.93 -10.87
N LYS A 10 -2.18 -2.95 -12.01
CA LYS A 10 -1.53 -3.06 -13.33
C LYS A 10 -0.60 -1.87 -13.59
N LEU A 11 -1.05 -0.65 -13.28
CA LEU A 11 -0.23 0.55 -13.44
C LEU A 11 1.04 0.48 -12.59
N LEU A 12 0.91 0.21 -11.29
CA LEU A 12 2.05 0.14 -10.36
C LEU A 12 3.06 -0.93 -10.81
N ASN A 13 2.60 -2.14 -11.16
CA ASN A 13 3.48 -3.21 -11.60
C ASN A 13 4.26 -2.85 -12.88
N ARG A 14 3.70 -2.06 -13.81
CA ARG A 14 4.43 -1.57 -15.01
C ARG A 14 5.62 -0.69 -14.65
N TYR A 15 5.56 0.04 -13.54
CA TYR A 15 6.65 0.86 -13.02
C TYR A 15 7.60 0.09 -12.09
N GLY A 16 7.45 -1.24 -11.98
CA GLY A 16 8.26 -2.07 -11.09
C GLY A 16 7.90 -1.94 -9.61
N LEU A 17 6.78 -1.29 -9.29
CA LEU A 17 6.27 -1.17 -7.93
C LEU A 17 5.59 -2.48 -7.53
N LYS A 18 6.26 -3.26 -6.68
CA LYS A 18 5.81 -4.58 -6.26
C LYS A 18 4.56 -4.48 -5.37
N THR A 19 3.46 -5.06 -5.83
CA THR A 19 2.23 -5.22 -5.04
C THR A 19 2.18 -6.56 -4.32
N VAL A 20 1.49 -6.60 -3.17
CA VAL A 20 1.28 -7.83 -2.42
C VAL A 20 0.46 -8.84 -3.23
N ARG A 21 0.76 -10.13 -3.06
CA ARG A 21 -0.03 -11.20 -3.70
C ARG A 21 -1.46 -11.14 -3.15
N SER A 22 -2.39 -11.06 -4.09
CA SER A 22 -3.77 -10.69 -3.79
C SER A 22 -4.73 -11.23 -4.85
N SER A 23 -5.96 -11.51 -4.43
CA SER A 23 -7.06 -11.96 -5.26
C SER A 23 -8.34 -11.18 -4.95
N LEU A 24 -8.88 -10.50 -5.96
CA LEU A 24 -10.19 -9.87 -5.88
C LEU A 24 -11.26 -10.92 -6.22
N CYS A 25 -12.18 -11.14 -5.30
CA CYS A 25 -13.16 -12.21 -5.34
C CYS A 25 -14.57 -11.61 -5.27
N ALA A 26 -15.48 -12.06 -6.13
CA ALA A 26 -16.86 -11.58 -6.15
C ALA A 26 -17.67 -12.09 -4.94
N ASP A 27 -17.32 -13.26 -4.41
CA ASP A 27 -18.09 -13.94 -3.39
C ASP A 27 -17.23 -14.77 -2.42
N ARG A 28 -17.91 -15.41 -1.46
CA ARG A 28 -17.31 -16.31 -0.47
C ARG A 28 -16.56 -17.47 -1.12
N LEU A 29 -17.11 -18.10 -2.16
CA LEU A 29 -16.49 -19.27 -2.80
C LEU A 29 -15.18 -18.87 -3.46
N GLY A 30 -15.14 -17.72 -4.14
CA GLY A 30 -13.94 -17.16 -4.73
C GLY A 30 -12.84 -16.88 -3.69
N VAL A 31 -13.18 -16.37 -2.52
CA VAL A 31 -12.20 -16.15 -1.44
C VAL A 31 -11.61 -17.47 -0.95
N LEU A 32 -12.43 -18.50 -0.76
CA LEU A 32 -11.96 -19.81 -0.31
C LEU A 32 -11.09 -20.49 -1.38
N ASP A 33 -11.46 -20.41 -2.65
CA ASP A 33 -10.62 -20.92 -3.75
C ASP A 33 -9.28 -20.17 -3.86
N ALA A 34 -9.31 -18.84 -3.76
CA ALA A 34 -8.11 -18.01 -3.79
C ALA A 34 -7.14 -18.34 -2.64
N SER A 35 -7.67 -18.73 -1.47
CA SER A 35 -6.85 -19.12 -0.32
C SER A 35 -5.94 -20.32 -0.60
N ASN A 36 -6.30 -21.21 -1.54
CA ASN A 36 -5.46 -22.34 -1.97
C ASN A 36 -4.21 -21.92 -2.76
N ARG A 37 -4.17 -20.68 -3.28
CA ARG A 37 -3.10 -20.16 -4.15
C ARG A 37 -2.24 -19.11 -3.44
N LEU A 38 -2.70 -18.60 -2.31
CA LEU A 38 -2.03 -17.62 -1.46
C LEU A 38 -1.50 -18.32 -0.20
N ARG A 39 -0.69 -17.61 0.59
CA ARG A 39 -0.11 -18.14 1.83
C ARG A 39 -0.63 -17.38 3.07
N PRO A 40 -1.00 -18.09 4.15
CA PRO A 40 -1.35 -17.44 5.41
C PRO A 40 -0.11 -16.85 6.11
N PRO A 41 -0.29 -15.93 7.09
CA PRO A 41 -1.57 -15.34 7.48
C PRO A 41 -2.18 -14.50 6.36
N PHE A 42 -3.51 -14.45 6.29
CA PHE A 42 -4.23 -13.66 5.30
C PHE A 42 -4.78 -12.36 5.88
N VAL A 43 -4.93 -11.38 4.99
CA VAL A 43 -5.78 -10.20 5.17
C VAL A 43 -7.01 -10.34 4.29
N LEU A 44 -8.19 -10.14 4.87
CA LEU A 44 -9.45 -10.07 4.13
C LEU A 44 -10.10 -8.70 4.33
N LYS A 45 -10.37 -8.00 3.22
CA LYS A 45 -11.06 -6.71 3.25
C LYS A 45 -12.10 -6.55 2.14
N VAL A 46 -13.01 -5.61 2.30
CA VAL A 46 -13.91 -5.15 1.22
C VAL A 46 -13.20 -4.08 0.40
N VAL A 47 -13.37 -4.04 -0.92
CA VAL A 47 -12.92 -2.93 -1.77
C VAL A 47 -14.08 -2.36 -2.58
N GLY A 48 -14.14 -1.03 -2.73
CA GLY A 48 -15.13 -0.33 -3.55
C GLY A 48 -15.30 1.15 -3.19
N GLY A 49 -15.98 1.90 -4.07
CA GLY A 49 -16.06 3.37 -3.99
C GLY A 49 -16.60 3.93 -2.67
N ASP A 50 -17.61 3.31 -2.07
CA ASP A 50 -18.22 3.77 -0.80
C ASP A 50 -17.48 3.30 0.46
N VAL A 51 -16.54 2.35 0.32
CA VAL A 51 -15.82 1.73 1.46
C VAL A 51 -14.81 2.69 2.08
N LEU A 52 -14.31 3.65 1.29
CA LEU A 52 -13.19 4.54 1.62
C LEU A 52 -13.53 5.63 2.67
N HIS A 53 -14.80 5.85 3.02
CA HIS A 53 -15.18 7.03 3.80
C HIS A 53 -15.87 6.76 5.14
N LYS A 54 -16.06 5.50 5.59
CA LYS A 54 -16.95 5.27 6.74
C LYS A 54 -16.48 4.27 7.81
N THR A 55 -15.63 3.27 7.52
CA THR A 55 -15.48 2.17 8.51
C THR A 55 -14.27 1.24 8.34
N GLU A 56 -13.11 1.73 7.89
CA GLU A 56 -11.92 0.89 7.59
C GLU A 56 -11.58 -0.14 8.68
N LYS A 57 -11.57 0.27 9.96
CA LYS A 57 -11.22 -0.62 11.08
C LYS A 57 -12.19 -1.78 11.30
N SER A 58 -13.40 -1.73 10.75
CA SER A 58 -14.40 -2.80 10.88
C SER A 58 -14.52 -3.68 9.64
N LEU A 59 -13.91 -3.29 8.52
CA LEU A 59 -14.02 -3.99 7.24
C LEU A 59 -12.70 -4.66 6.81
N ILE A 60 -11.72 -4.72 7.71
CA ILE A 60 -10.44 -5.39 7.51
C ILE A 60 -10.28 -6.44 8.61
N PHE A 61 -10.00 -7.67 8.22
CA PHE A 61 -9.64 -8.77 9.11
C PHE A 61 -8.21 -9.21 8.82
N LEU A 62 -7.40 -9.31 9.87
CA LEU A 62 -5.98 -9.66 9.83
C LEU A 62 -5.76 -10.98 10.58
N ASN A 63 -4.59 -11.57 10.39
CA ASN A 63 -4.08 -12.77 11.05
C ASN A 63 -5.01 -13.98 10.87
N LEU A 64 -5.55 -14.15 9.66
CA LEU A 64 -6.39 -15.29 9.33
C LEU A 64 -5.47 -16.43 8.89
N GLU A 65 -5.28 -17.44 9.75
CA GLU A 65 -4.29 -18.50 9.54
C GLU A 65 -4.90 -19.71 8.83
N SER A 66 -6.23 -19.83 8.85
CA SER A 66 -6.95 -21.00 8.41
C SER A 66 -8.16 -20.70 7.52
N ARG A 67 -8.69 -21.73 6.89
CA ARG A 67 -9.95 -21.66 6.14
C ARG A 67 -11.11 -21.30 7.06
N GLU A 68 -11.10 -21.84 8.28
CA GLU A 68 -12.10 -21.58 9.31
C GLU A 68 -12.10 -20.09 9.72
N ASP A 69 -10.92 -19.49 9.89
CA ASP A 69 -10.77 -18.06 10.17
C ASP A 69 -11.37 -17.22 9.03
N LEU A 70 -11.08 -17.58 7.78
CA LEU A 70 -11.63 -16.92 6.59
C LEU A 70 -13.15 -16.99 6.55
N GLU A 71 -13.75 -18.15 6.85
CA GLU A 71 -15.21 -18.28 6.89
C GLU A 71 -15.85 -17.42 7.98
N ILE A 72 -15.23 -17.37 9.18
CA ILE A 72 -15.69 -16.51 10.27
C ILE A 72 -15.59 -15.03 9.86
N ALA A 73 -14.47 -14.62 9.27
CA ALA A 73 -14.25 -13.26 8.80
C ALA A 73 -15.26 -12.88 7.70
N LEU A 74 -15.48 -13.75 6.70
CA LEU A 74 -16.46 -13.54 5.62
C LEU A 74 -17.87 -13.32 6.17
N ARG A 75 -18.33 -14.15 7.13
CA ARG A 75 -19.66 -13.97 7.75
C ARG A 75 -19.78 -12.60 8.43
N LYS A 76 -18.77 -12.18 9.18
CA LYS A 76 -18.75 -10.87 9.85
C LYS A 76 -18.73 -9.73 8.84
N LEU A 77 -17.91 -9.84 7.81
CA LEU A 77 -17.70 -8.83 6.80
C LEU A 77 -18.94 -8.66 5.91
N SER A 78 -19.58 -9.73 5.45
CA SER A 78 -20.86 -9.67 4.73
C SER A 78 -21.98 -9.03 5.55
N LYS A 79 -22.01 -9.27 6.87
CA LYS A 79 -22.98 -8.62 7.76
C LYS A 79 -22.71 -7.12 7.88
N ARG A 80 -21.44 -6.72 8.01
CA ARG A 80 -21.01 -5.31 8.14
C ARG A 80 -21.13 -4.54 6.82
N ALA A 81 -20.93 -5.21 5.69
CA ALA A 81 -21.02 -4.62 4.36
C ALA A 81 -22.46 -4.57 3.82
N LYS A 82 -23.44 -5.06 4.58
CA LYS A 82 -24.85 -5.02 4.16
C LYS A 82 -25.29 -3.58 3.92
N GLY A 83 -25.72 -3.27 2.69
CA GLY A 83 -26.15 -1.93 2.28
C GLY A 83 -25.02 -1.02 1.78
N LEU A 84 -23.76 -1.48 1.78
CA LEU A 84 -22.66 -0.80 1.11
C LEU A 84 -22.56 -1.27 -0.34
N LYS A 85 -22.24 -0.35 -1.26
CA LYS A 85 -21.80 -0.72 -2.60
C LYS A 85 -20.31 -0.98 -2.57
N PHE A 86 -19.92 -2.17 -3.02
CA PHE A 86 -18.53 -2.56 -3.11
C PHE A 86 -18.28 -3.49 -4.30
N ASP A 87 -17.04 -3.52 -4.78
CA ASP A 87 -16.63 -4.23 -5.99
C ASP A 87 -16.33 -5.71 -5.71
N GLY A 88 -15.93 -6.02 -4.48
CA GLY A 88 -15.74 -7.40 -4.03
C GLY A 88 -14.96 -7.54 -2.72
N PHE A 89 -14.58 -8.78 -2.44
CA PHE A 89 -13.71 -9.17 -1.34
C PHE A 89 -12.28 -9.28 -1.84
N LEU A 90 -11.36 -8.58 -1.20
CA LEU A 90 -9.93 -8.67 -1.48
C LEU A 90 -9.25 -9.53 -0.43
N LEU A 91 -8.73 -10.69 -0.87
CA LEU A 91 -7.88 -11.57 -0.07
C LEU A 91 -6.42 -11.30 -0.42
N GLN A 92 -5.57 -11.09 0.58
CA GLN A 92 -4.14 -10.80 0.42
C GLN A 92 -3.30 -11.66 1.37
N GLU A 93 -2.05 -11.94 0.99
CA GLU A 93 -1.04 -12.43 1.93
C GLU A 93 -0.70 -11.30 2.92
N GLN A 94 -0.65 -11.59 4.21
CA GLN A 94 -0.27 -10.62 5.23
C GLN A 94 1.25 -10.61 5.40
N LEU A 95 1.85 -9.43 5.19
CA LEU A 95 3.28 -9.23 5.35
C LEU A 95 3.61 -8.66 6.72
N LYS A 96 4.78 -9.03 7.25
CA LYS A 96 5.37 -8.43 8.46
C LYS A 96 6.62 -7.66 8.05
N GLY A 97 6.76 -6.43 8.54
CA GLY A 97 7.92 -5.60 8.22
C GLY A 97 7.83 -4.20 8.82
N VAL A 98 8.62 -3.30 8.25
CA VAL A 98 8.57 -1.87 8.55
C VAL A 98 7.46 -1.27 7.70
N GLU A 99 6.50 -0.61 8.34
CA GLU A 99 5.44 0.11 7.63
C GLU A 99 5.95 1.48 7.23
N LEU A 100 5.75 1.84 5.96
CA LEU A 100 6.17 3.09 5.34
C LEU A 100 5.00 3.65 4.52
N ILE A 101 5.05 4.94 4.25
CA ILE A 101 4.11 5.63 3.36
C ILE A 101 4.90 6.24 2.21
N LEU A 102 4.45 5.96 0.99
CA LEU A 102 4.94 6.59 -0.23
C LEU A 102 3.76 7.26 -0.92
N GLY A 103 3.83 8.56 -1.12
CA GLY A 103 2.78 9.34 -1.75
C GLY A 103 3.28 10.10 -2.97
N GLY A 104 2.41 10.40 -3.91
CA GLY A 104 2.69 11.29 -5.05
C GLY A 104 1.50 12.20 -5.27
N SER A 105 1.74 13.48 -5.51
CA SER A 105 0.69 14.43 -5.88
C SER A 105 1.22 15.45 -6.88
N ARG A 106 0.31 16.19 -7.54
CA ARG A 106 0.70 17.34 -8.37
C ARG A 106 0.48 18.62 -7.59
N ASP A 107 1.59 19.28 -7.28
CA ASP A 107 1.60 20.64 -6.74
C ASP A 107 1.40 21.67 -7.86
N PRO A 108 0.60 22.73 -7.65
CA PRO A 108 0.35 23.76 -8.68
C PRO A 108 1.59 24.53 -9.13
N VAL A 109 2.62 24.62 -8.29
CA VAL A 109 3.85 25.38 -8.55
C VAL A 109 4.97 24.46 -8.99
N PHE A 110 5.18 23.35 -8.27
CA PHE A 110 6.32 22.46 -8.48
C PHE A 110 6.04 21.29 -9.43
N GLY A 111 4.79 21.07 -9.81
CA GLY A 111 4.39 19.91 -10.62
C GLY A 111 4.39 18.63 -9.76
N PRO A 112 4.84 17.47 -10.29
CA PRO A 112 4.76 16.22 -9.55
C PRO A 112 5.72 16.22 -8.35
N VAL A 113 5.19 15.96 -7.15
CA VAL A 113 5.93 15.86 -5.89
C VAL A 113 5.69 14.47 -5.29
N VAL A 114 6.75 13.84 -4.78
CA VAL A 114 6.68 12.57 -4.06
C VAL A 114 6.97 12.81 -2.58
N ALA A 115 6.19 12.14 -1.74
CA ALA A 115 6.35 12.09 -0.30
C ALA A 115 6.87 10.72 0.14
N PHE A 116 7.76 10.72 1.13
CA PHE A 116 8.20 9.52 1.85
C PHE A 116 8.04 9.74 3.35
N GLY A 117 7.53 8.75 4.07
CA GLY A 117 7.44 8.82 5.52
C GLY A 117 7.39 7.45 6.20
N SER A 118 7.53 7.46 7.52
CA SER A 118 7.19 6.28 8.33
C SER A 118 5.69 5.95 8.20
N GLY A 119 5.29 4.69 8.42
CA GLY A 119 3.89 4.27 8.45
C GLY A 119 3.35 4.10 9.87
N GLY A 120 2.03 4.09 9.99
CA GLY A 120 1.29 3.87 11.24
C GLY A 120 0.88 5.15 11.97
N VAL A 121 0.25 4.97 13.14
CA VAL A 121 -0.40 6.04 13.93
C VAL A 121 0.54 7.20 14.31
N LEU A 122 1.84 6.92 14.40
CA LEU A 122 2.83 7.93 14.80
C LEU A 122 3.14 8.92 13.67
N THR A 123 2.93 8.56 12.41
CA THR A 123 3.17 9.45 11.27
C THR A 123 2.17 10.60 11.23
N GLU A 124 0.89 10.30 11.51
CA GLU A 124 -0.19 11.29 11.60
C GLU A 124 0.07 12.32 12.72
N LEU A 125 0.75 11.90 13.80
CA LEU A 125 1.03 12.76 14.94
C LEU A 125 2.30 13.60 14.78
N TYR A 126 3.33 13.07 14.12
CA TYR A 126 4.67 13.69 14.11
C TYR A 126 5.12 14.29 12.77
N LYS A 127 4.33 14.18 11.70
CA LYS A 127 4.67 14.72 10.35
C LYS A 127 6.07 14.30 9.88
N ASP A 128 6.45 13.05 10.14
CA ASP A 128 7.75 12.49 9.75
C ASP A 128 7.78 12.16 8.25
N ILE A 129 7.88 13.21 7.42
CA ILE A 129 7.76 13.15 5.97
C ILE A 129 8.88 13.95 5.32
N SER A 130 9.47 13.41 4.25
CA SER A 130 10.33 14.13 3.31
C SER A 130 9.65 14.24 1.94
N LEU A 131 9.89 15.37 1.25
CA LEU A 131 9.31 15.68 -0.05
C LEU A 131 10.42 15.88 -1.09
N ARG A 132 10.17 15.46 -2.33
CA ARG A 132 11.01 15.77 -3.50
C ARG A 132 10.16 15.98 -4.74
N VAL A 133 10.55 16.95 -5.57
CA VAL A 133 10.01 17.13 -6.92
C VAL A 133 10.49 15.98 -7.81
N ALA A 134 9.57 15.41 -8.58
CA ALA A 134 9.84 14.33 -9.52
C ALA A 134 10.13 14.86 -10.93
N PRO A 135 10.92 14.14 -11.75
CA PRO A 135 11.62 12.91 -11.43
C PRO A 135 12.90 13.17 -10.62
N PHE A 136 13.33 12.18 -9.82
CA PHE A 136 14.59 12.25 -9.06
C PHE A 136 15.39 10.95 -9.11
N SER A 137 16.67 11.05 -8.75
CA SER A 137 17.63 9.95 -8.79
C SER A 137 17.55 9.05 -7.55
N LYS A 138 18.22 7.90 -7.60
CA LYS A 138 18.37 7.04 -6.42
C LYS A 138 19.08 7.76 -5.26
N LYS A 139 20.00 8.68 -5.55
CA LYS A 139 20.70 9.46 -4.52
C LYS A 139 19.69 10.33 -3.75
N ASP A 140 18.83 11.04 -4.45
CA ASP A 140 17.79 11.88 -3.84
C ASP A 140 16.84 11.04 -2.99
N ALA A 141 16.47 9.85 -3.48
CA ALA A 141 15.64 8.91 -2.72
C ALA A 141 16.30 8.42 -1.42
N LEU A 142 17.62 8.22 -1.42
CA LEU A 142 18.38 7.85 -0.22
C LEU A 142 18.46 9.00 0.78
N GLU A 143 18.60 10.24 0.30
CA GLU A 143 18.54 11.45 1.12
C GLU A 143 17.16 11.63 1.76
N MET A 144 16.09 11.47 0.97
CA MET A 144 14.71 11.46 1.49
C MET A 144 14.52 10.49 2.65
N ILE A 145 15.08 9.28 2.55
CA ILE A 145 14.98 8.28 3.62
C ILE A 145 15.74 8.75 4.86
N ALA A 146 16.94 9.32 4.69
CA ALA A 146 17.78 9.80 5.77
C ALA A 146 17.18 10.99 6.54
N GLU A 147 16.35 11.80 5.89
CA GLU A 147 15.66 12.96 6.49
C GLU A 147 14.54 12.58 7.46
N THR A 148 14.09 11.32 7.45
CA THR A 148 13.00 10.84 8.31
C THR A 148 13.52 10.01 9.48
N LYS A 149 12.70 9.86 10.52
CA LYS A 149 12.96 8.94 11.63
C LYS A 149 12.91 7.48 11.19
N ALA A 150 12.30 7.18 10.04
CA ALA A 150 12.34 5.84 9.44
C ALA A 150 13.77 5.39 9.11
N SER A 151 14.73 6.32 8.94
CA SER A 151 16.16 6.04 8.76
C SER A 151 16.72 5.00 9.75
N ALA A 152 16.23 5.00 11.00
CA ALA A 152 16.64 4.07 12.05
C ALA A 152 16.39 2.59 11.71
N PHE A 153 15.42 2.27 10.87
CA PHE A 153 15.14 0.89 10.44
C PHE A 153 16.14 0.36 9.40
N PHE A 154 16.97 1.23 8.83
CA PHE A 154 17.86 0.93 7.71
C PHE A 154 19.35 0.93 8.10
N THR A 155 19.67 1.36 9.31
CA THR A 155 21.06 1.47 9.82
C THR A 155 21.36 0.42 10.90
N GLY A 156 22.61 -0.01 11.01
CA GLY A 156 23.06 -0.91 12.09
C GLY A 156 22.23 -2.20 12.18
N GLU A 157 21.72 -2.50 13.36
CA GLU A 157 20.85 -3.66 13.63
C GLU A 157 19.36 -3.41 13.32
N GLY A 158 19.01 -2.19 12.88
CA GLY A 158 17.62 -1.75 12.74
C GLY A 158 17.04 -1.23 14.06
N PHE A 159 15.72 -1.13 14.14
CA PHE A 159 15.02 -0.59 15.32
C PHE A 159 13.97 -1.57 15.82
N ARG A 160 14.00 -1.87 17.14
CA ARG A 160 13.08 -2.82 17.81
C ARG A 160 12.97 -4.17 17.11
N GLY A 161 14.11 -4.74 16.71
CA GLY A 161 14.18 -6.03 16.02
C GLY A 161 13.64 -6.04 14.59
N ARG A 162 13.36 -4.87 14.01
CA ARG A 162 12.93 -4.72 12.61
C ARG A 162 14.03 -4.04 11.80
N LYS A 163 14.34 -4.62 10.65
CA LYS A 163 15.31 -4.10 9.69
C LYS A 163 14.78 -4.27 8.27
N ALA A 164 14.97 -3.25 7.45
CA ALA A 164 14.55 -3.27 6.06
C ALA A 164 15.69 -2.85 5.13
N SER A 165 15.58 -3.15 3.84
CA SER A 165 16.56 -2.74 2.86
C SER A 165 16.30 -1.32 2.38
N ARG A 166 17.24 -0.42 2.71
CA ARG A 166 17.22 0.98 2.25
C ARG A 166 17.16 1.07 0.72
N ASP A 167 17.91 0.22 0.03
CA ASP A 167 17.99 0.20 -1.42
C ASP A 167 16.68 -0.21 -2.10
N ARG A 168 15.93 -1.14 -1.49
CA ARG A 168 14.63 -1.57 -2.02
C ARG A 168 13.59 -0.46 -1.90
N VAL A 169 13.59 0.26 -0.78
CA VAL A 169 12.73 1.44 -0.58
C VAL A 169 13.11 2.58 -1.53
N ALA A 170 14.40 2.88 -1.66
CA ALA A 170 14.88 3.91 -2.59
C ALA A 170 14.50 3.58 -4.06
N SER A 171 14.58 2.30 -4.44
CA SER A 171 14.16 1.86 -5.78
C SER A 171 12.66 2.06 -6.01
N ALA A 172 11.82 1.77 -5.00
CA ALA A 172 10.39 2.02 -5.06
C ALA A 172 10.07 3.52 -5.17
N LEU A 173 10.77 4.38 -4.41
CA LEU A 173 10.63 5.84 -4.52
C LEU A 173 10.98 6.35 -5.92
N VAL A 174 12.08 5.89 -6.51
CA VAL A 174 12.45 6.25 -7.88
C VAL A 174 11.40 5.78 -8.89
N SER A 175 10.85 4.57 -8.72
CA SER A 175 9.76 4.08 -9.56
C SER A 175 8.49 4.92 -9.46
N LEU A 176 8.10 5.33 -8.24
CA LEU A 176 6.97 6.22 -8.03
C LEU A 176 7.22 7.61 -8.63
N SER A 177 8.43 8.14 -8.46
CA SER A 177 8.88 9.40 -9.06
C SER A 177 8.73 9.39 -10.58
N LYS A 178 9.18 8.32 -11.24
CA LYS A 178 8.99 8.11 -12.68
C LYS A 178 7.52 8.03 -13.08
N LEU A 179 6.71 7.28 -12.33
CA LEU A 179 5.26 7.20 -12.56
C LEU A 179 4.61 8.59 -12.56
N MET A 180 4.89 9.39 -11.53
CA MET A 180 4.33 10.74 -11.40
C MET A 180 4.84 11.69 -12.49
N ALA A 181 6.09 11.53 -12.93
CA ALA A 181 6.65 12.36 -14.00
C ALA A 181 6.08 12.01 -15.39
N GLU A 182 5.92 10.72 -15.69
CA GLU A 182 5.52 10.24 -17.03
C GLU A 182 4.00 10.19 -17.24
N ARG A 183 3.21 9.98 -16.18
CA ARG A 183 1.74 9.86 -16.26
C ARG A 183 1.09 11.19 -15.88
N GLY A 184 1.07 12.12 -16.84
CA GLY A 184 0.46 13.45 -16.73
C GLY A 184 -0.97 13.43 -16.16
N GLU A 185 -1.73 12.40 -16.51
CA GLU A 185 -3.10 12.21 -16.07
C GLU A 185 -3.22 11.80 -14.60
N VAL A 186 -2.19 11.21 -13.98
CA VAL A 186 -2.22 10.80 -12.57
C VAL A 186 -2.03 12.04 -11.69
N SER A 187 -3.02 12.32 -10.86
CA SER A 187 -3.07 13.48 -9.96
C SER A 187 -2.55 13.16 -8.57
N GLU A 188 -2.84 11.95 -8.08
CA GLU A 188 -2.51 11.50 -6.73
C GLU A 188 -2.23 10.00 -6.75
N VAL A 189 -1.22 9.59 -5.98
CA VAL A 189 -0.93 8.21 -5.63
C VAL A 189 -0.70 8.15 -4.13
N ASP A 190 -1.41 7.28 -3.44
CA ASP A 190 -1.20 7.00 -2.02
C ASP A 190 -0.92 5.51 -1.85
N LEU A 191 0.29 5.18 -1.41
CA LEU A 191 0.75 3.82 -1.14
C LEU A 191 0.93 3.69 0.37
N ASN A 192 -0.16 3.28 1.03
CA ASN A 192 -0.21 3.22 2.48
C ASN A 192 -1.01 2.00 2.98
N PRO A 193 -0.37 0.98 3.58
CA PRO A 193 1.07 0.91 3.85
C PRO A 193 1.87 0.30 2.69
N VAL A 194 3.13 0.72 2.60
CA VAL A 194 4.21 -0.07 2.00
C VAL A 194 4.93 -0.83 3.11
N ILE A 195 5.01 -2.16 2.97
CA ILE A 195 5.74 -3.02 3.92
C ILE A 195 7.14 -3.28 3.38
N ALA A 196 8.14 -2.78 4.10
CA ALA A 196 9.54 -2.98 3.79
C ALA A 196 10.17 -4.09 4.64
N THR A 197 10.88 -4.98 3.96
CA THR A 197 11.71 -6.05 4.53
C THR A 197 13.13 -5.94 3.97
N GLN A 198 14.02 -6.88 4.30
CA GLN A 198 15.35 -6.90 3.69
C GLN A 198 15.30 -7.29 2.20
N GLU A 199 14.25 -8.00 1.79
CA GLU A 199 14.10 -8.54 0.45
C GLU A 199 13.37 -7.56 -0.48
N ALA A 200 12.37 -6.82 0.02
CA ALA A 200 11.52 -5.98 -0.82
C ALA A 200 10.87 -4.81 -0.07
N ALA A 201 10.45 -3.80 -0.84
CA ALA A 201 9.40 -2.86 -0.45
C ALA A 201 8.12 -3.26 -1.21
N THR A 202 7.07 -3.67 -0.48
CA THR A 202 5.85 -4.24 -1.07
C THR A 202 4.65 -3.39 -0.72
N ILE A 203 3.93 -2.92 -1.73
CA ILE A 203 2.71 -2.14 -1.60
C ILE A 203 1.57 -3.07 -1.20
N VAL A 204 0.97 -2.81 -0.03
CA VAL A 204 -0.14 -3.60 0.51
C VAL A 204 -1.48 -2.95 0.18
N ASP A 205 -1.53 -1.63 0.23
CA ASP A 205 -2.66 -0.85 -0.26
C ASP A 205 -2.22 0.26 -1.19
N ALA A 206 -3.09 0.58 -2.13
CA ALA A 206 -2.84 1.63 -3.11
C ALA A 206 -4.12 2.33 -3.52
N ARG A 207 -4.04 3.66 -3.57
CA ARG A 207 -5.03 4.52 -4.19
C ARG A 207 -4.35 5.32 -5.28
N VAL A 208 -4.99 5.39 -6.45
CA VAL A 208 -4.51 6.18 -7.58
C VAL A 208 -5.68 6.99 -8.12
N ILE A 209 -5.49 8.30 -8.20
CA ILE A 209 -6.47 9.25 -8.74
C ILE A 209 -5.87 9.84 -10.01
N CYS A 210 -6.68 9.88 -11.07
CA CYS A 210 -6.36 10.58 -12.31
C CYS A 210 -7.26 11.81 -12.47
N HIS A 211 -6.75 12.87 -13.09
CA HIS A 211 -7.59 13.92 -13.67
C HIS A 211 -8.40 13.35 -14.85
N GLY A 212 -9.60 13.89 -15.06
CA GLY A 212 -10.46 13.52 -16.19
C GLY A 212 -10.04 14.22 -17.47
#